data_AF-A0A534QN72-F1
#
_entry.id   AF-A0A534QN72-F1
#
_cell.length_a   1.000
_cell.length_b   1.000
_cell.length_c   1.000
_cell.angle_alpha   90.00
_cell.angle_beta   90.00
_cell.angle_gamma   90.00
#
_symmetry.space_group_name_H-M   'P 1'
#
loop_
_entity.id
_entity.type
_entity.pdbx_description
1 polymer ?
#
loop_
_entity_poly.entity_id
_entity_poly.type
_entity_poly.pdbx_seq_one_letter_code
_entity_poly.pdbx_strand_id
1 'polypeptide(L)'
;MADDRDTELEDRPGPSALETAAEREESSERESALVPADALQRYLAEIRRIPILSREEEHELAVRWHEHADRQAAWRLVTSNLRLVVLVAREYQRALHNLLDLIQEGNVGLLEAVKNFDPYRGIRFPSYAV
;
A
#
# COMPACT_ATOMS: atom_id res chain seq x y z
N MET A 1 -6.83 -76.81 25.31
CA MET A 1 -5.52 -76.94 25.96
C MET A 1 -4.60 -75.98 25.24
N ALA A 2 -4.31 -74.85 25.90
CA ALA A 2 -3.36 -73.77 25.56
C ALA A 2 -3.53 -73.11 24.16
N ASP A 3 -3.34 -71.81 23.98
CA ASP A 3 -2.63 -70.83 24.79
C ASP A 3 -3.33 -69.47 24.63
N ASP A 4 -3.45 -68.77 25.76
CA ASP A 4 -3.69 -67.35 25.82
C ASP A 4 -2.63 -66.60 25.00
N ARG A 5 -2.98 -65.42 24.49
CA ARG A 5 -2.23 -64.17 24.71
C ARG A 5 -2.89 -63.00 23.98
N ASP A 6 -3.40 -62.11 24.83
CA ASP A 6 -3.14 -60.67 24.83
C ASP A 6 -3.75 -59.79 23.72
N THR A 7 -4.85 -59.17 24.14
CA THR A 7 -5.24 -57.79 23.88
C THR A 7 -4.03 -56.84 23.79
N GLU A 8 -3.93 -56.04 22.73
CA GLU A 8 -3.34 -54.70 22.85
C GLU A 8 -4.03 -53.72 21.90
N LEU A 9 -4.42 -52.60 22.50
CA LEU A 9 -5.16 -51.51 21.91
C LEU A 9 -4.32 -50.75 20.88
N GLU A 10 -5.04 -50.18 19.90
CA GLU A 10 -4.75 -48.96 19.15
C GLU A 10 -3.33 -48.37 19.23
N ASP A 11 -2.62 -48.40 18.10
CA ASP A 11 -1.76 -47.28 17.72
C ASP A 11 -1.86 -47.07 16.21
N ARG A 12 -2.98 -46.47 15.78
CA ARG A 12 -3.00 -45.83 14.46
C ARG A 12 -2.15 -44.59 14.63
N PRO A 13 -1.03 -44.43 13.90
CA PRO A 13 -0.21 -43.23 14.04
C PRO A 13 -1.11 -42.02 13.77
N GLY A 14 -1.26 -41.18 14.79
CA GLY A 14 -1.88 -39.86 14.64
C GLY A 14 -1.17 -39.07 13.54
N PRO A 15 -1.88 -38.14 12.88
CA PRO A 15 -1.34 -37.39 11.75
C PRO A 15 0.04 -36.84 12.10
N SER A 16 1.00 -37.17 11.25
CA SER A 16 2.41 -36.84 11.43
C SER A 16 2.54 -35.33 11.59
N ALA A 17 3.44 -34.87 12.46
CA ALA A 17 3.74 -33.45 12.69
C ALA A 17 4.14 -32.68 11.40
N LEU A 18 4.34 -33.39 10.29
CA LEU A 18 4.56 -32.85 8.94
C LEU A 18 3.26 -32.40 8.23
N GLU A 19 2.09 -32.93 8.60
CA GLU A 19 0.80 -32.50 8.03
C GLU A 19 0.32 -31.18 8.64
N THR A 20 0.75 -30.83 9.86
CA THR A 20 0.30 -29.63 10.58
C THR A 20 1.02 -28.34 10.14
N ALA A 21 2.18 -28.45 9.49
CA ALA A 21 2.95 -27.30 9.02
C ALA A 21 2.46 -26.79 7.66
N ALA A 22 2.14 -27.70 6.74
CA ALA A 22 1.67 -27.38 5.40
C ALA A 22 0.31 -26.66 5.41
N GLU A 23 -0.62 -27.09 6.28
CA GLU A 23 -1.95 -26.44 6.41
C GLU A 23 -1.87 -25.06 7.09
N ARG A 24 -0.87 -24.83 7.95
CA ARG A 24 -0.64 -23.54 8.61
C ARG A 24 -0.03 -22.50 7.67
N GLU A 25 0.88 -22.91 6.79
CA GLU A 25 1.44 -22.03 5.76
C GLU A 25 0.42 -21.67 4.67
N GLU A 26 -0.41 -22.62 4.23
CA GLU A 26 -1.48 -22.34 3.25
C GLU A 26 -2.53 -21.35 3.77
N SER A 27 -2.82 -21.36 5.08
CA SER A 27 -3.78 -20.43 5.67
C SER A 27 -3.26 -18.98 5.74
N SER A 28 -1.95 -18.80 5.85
CA SER A 28 -1.30 -17.48 5.86
C SER A 28 -1.14 -16.88 4.46
N GLU A 29 -0.98 -17.72 3.43
CA GLU A 29 -0.82 -17.24 2.04
C GLU A 29 -2.16 -16.91 1.37
N ARG A 30 -3.27 -17.52 1.80
CA ARG A 30 -4.60 -17.30 1.22
C ARG A 30 -5.26 -15.99 1.66
N GLU A 31 -4.73 -15.29 2.66
CA GLU A 31 -5.20 -13.96 3.10
C GLU A 31 -4.45 -12.79 2.43
N SER A 32 -3.41 -13.04 1.63
CA SER A 32 -2.78 -12.03 0.77
C SER A 32 -3.67 -11.77 -0.44
N ALA A 33 -4.72 -10.99 -0.23
CA ALA A 33 -5.76 -10.66 -1.18
C ALA A 33 -5.21 -10.19 -2.56
N LEU A 34 -5.32 -11.08 -3.55
CA LEU A 34 -5.63 -10.89 -4.98
C LEU A 34 -5.28 -9.57 -5.68
N VAL A 35 -4.11 -8.99 -5.41
CA VAL A 35 -3.48 -8.09 -6.38
C VAL A 35 -2.37 -8.87 -7.07
N PRO A 36 -2.46 -9.12 -8.39
CA PRO A 36 -1.31 -9.62 -9.13
C PRO A 36 -0.16 -8.64 -8.87
N ALA A 37 0.98 -9.12 -8.38
CA ALA A 37 2.16 -8.29 -8.09
C ALA A 37 2.51 -7.33 -9.24
N ASP A 38 2.13 -7.71 -10.46
CA ASP A 38 2.16 -6.93 -11.69
C ASP A 38 1.48 -5.55 -11.60
N ALA A 39 0.30 -5.41 -10.98
CA ALA A 39 -0.42 -4.13 -10.94
C ALA A 39 0.29 -3.08 -10.06
N LEU A 40 0.68 -3.47 -8.84
CA LEU A 40 1.44 -2.60 -7.95
C LEU A 40 2.81 -2.26 -8.56
N GLN A 41 3.51 -3.26 -9.14
CA GLN A 41 4.81 -3.02 -9.77
C GLN A 41 4.72 -2.06 -10.95
N ARG A 42 3.70 -2.19 -11.81
CA ARG A 42 3.43 -1.25 -12.92
C ARG A 42 3.19 0.16 -12.39
N TYR A 43 2.32 0.32 -11.40
CA TYR A 43 2.06 1.62 -10.78
C TYR A 43 3.34 2.27 -10.23
N LEU A 44 4.14 1.50 -9.47
CA LEU A 44 5.40 1.99 -8.93
C LEU A 44 6.40 2.36 -10.04
N ALA A 45 6.43 1.63 -11.15
CA ALA A 45 7.27 1.96 -12.29
C ALA A 45 6.83 3.25 -12.99
N GLU A 46 5.52 3.48 -13.13
CA GLU A 46 4.95 4.70 -13.75
C GLU A 46 5.27 5.94 -12.92
N ILE A 47 4.97 5.94 -11.62
CA ILE A 47 5.18 7.12 -10.77
C ILE A 47 6.66 7.51 -10.62
N ARG A 48 7.58 6.57 -10.81
CA ARG A 48 9.03 6.84 -10.79
C ARG A 48 9.50 7.66 -11.99
N ARG A 49 8.75 7.66 -13.10
CA ARG A 49 9.08 8.42 -14.32
C ARG A 49 8.65 9.88 -14.22
N ILE A 50 7.79 10.21 -13.25
CA ILE A 50 7.29 11.57 -13.06
C ILE A 50 8.41 12.42 -12.46
N PRO A 51 8.70 13.60 -13.05
CA PRO A 51 9.75 14.47 -12.54
C PRO A 51 9.37 15.05 -11.18
N ILE A 52 10.39 15.20 -10.31
CA ILE A 52 10.25 15.92 -9.04
C ILE A 52 10.28 17.41 -9.36
N LEU A 53 9.37 18.16 -8.73
CA LEU A 53 9.31 19.61 -8.88
C LEU A 53 10.33 20.31 -7.97
N SER A 54 10.93 21.38 -8.50
CA SER A 54 11.63 22.36 -7.66
C SER A 54 10.63 23.09 -6.75
N ARG A 55 11.15 23.83 -5.77
CA ARG A 55 10.31 24.64 -4.87
C ARG A 55 9.57 25.75 -5.64
N GLU A 56 10.24 26.34 -6.61
CA GLU A 56 9.72 27.40 -7.46
C GLU A 56 8.61 26.86 -8.37
N GLU A 57 8.84 25.71 -9.02
CA GLU A 57 7.83 25.05 -9.85
C GLU A 57 6.58 24.65 -9.05
N GLU A 58 6.77 24.11 -7.84
CA GLU A 58 5.67 23.77 -6.93
C GLU A 58 4.83 25.00 -6.60
N HIS A 59 5.48 26.11 -6.24
CA HIS A 59 4.78 27.35 -5.90
C HIS A 59 4.03 27.91 -7.11
N GLU A 60 4.65 27.93 -8.30
CA GLU A 60 4.00 28.41 -9.54
C GLU A 60 2.74 27.59 -9.86
N LEU A 61 2.83 26.26 -9.79
CA LEU A 61 1.69 25.38 -10.06
C LEU A 61 0.58 25.55 -9.02
N ALA A 62 0.95 25.70 -7.75
CA ALA A 62 -0.01 25.94 -6.67
C ALA A 62 -0.73 27.29 -6.82
N VAL A 63 0.00 28.36 -7.19
CA VAL A 63 -0.60 29.68 -7.48
C VAL A 63 -1.56 29.59 -8.66
N ARG A 64 -1.16 28.95 -9.76
CA ARG A 64 -2.04 28.77 -10.94
C ARG A 64 -3.32 28.01 -10.61
N TRP A 65 -3.23 26.97 -9.79
CA TRP A 65 -4.41 26.26 -9.31
C TRP A 65 -5.28 27.16 -8.43
N HIS A 66 -4.68 27.83 -7.45
CA HIS A 66 -5.38 28.66 -6.47
C HIS A 66 -6.10 29.85 -7.11
N GLU A 67 -5.47 30.53 -8.08
CA GLU A 67 -6.02 31.76 -8.68
C GLU A 67 -6.88 31.53 -9.91
N HIS A 68 -6.61 30.45 -10.66
CA HIS A 68 -7.23 30.24 -11.98
C HIS A 68 -7.93 28.89 -12.12
N ALA A 69 -7.99 28.08 -11.04
CA ALA A 69 -8.51 26.71 -11.08
C ALA A 69 -7.90 25.88 -12.22
N ASP A 70 -6.60 26.10 -12.49
CA ASP A 70 -5.88 25.44 -13.57
C ASP A 70 -5.70 23.95 -13.27
N ARG A 71 -6.55 23.14 -13.90
CA ARG A 71 -6.55 21.68 -13.71
C ARG A 71 -5.24 21.03 -14.15
N GLN A 72 -4.53 21.59 -15.14
CA GLN A 72 -3.23 21.04 -15.54
C GLN A 72 -2.17 21.32 -14.47
N ALA A 73 -2.23 22.50 -13.84
CA ALA A 73 -1.34 22.83 -12.74
C ALA A 73 -1.58 21.90 -11.54
N ALA A 74 -2.85 21.71 -11.15
CA ALA A 74 -3.22 20.75 -10.11
C ALA A 74 -2.79 19.32 -10.46
N TRP A 75 -3.02 18.87 -11.69
CA TRP A 75 -2.62 17.54 -12.12
C TRP A 75 -1.10 17.33 -12.00
N ARG A 76 -0.28 18.29 -12.44
CA ARG A 76 1.18 18.23 -12.30
C ARG A 76 1.60 18.22 -10.82
N LEU A 77 0.97 19.06 -9.99
CA LEU A 77 1.27 19.15 -8.57
C LEU A 77 0.91 17.85 -7.82
N VAL A 78 -0.23 17.22 -8.14
CA VAL A 78 -0.63 15.92 -7.57
C VAL A 78 0.33 14.84 -8.02
N THR A 79 0.55 14.72 -9.34
CA THR A 79 1.30 13.60 -9.92
C THR A 79 2.77 13.59 -9.48
N SER A 80 3.41 14.75 -9.31
CA SER A 80 4.78 14.83 -8.78
C SER A 80 4.91 14.32 -7.35
N ASN A 81 3.81 14.25 -6.60
CA ASN A 81 3.77 13.87 -5.19
C ASN A 81 3.25 12.44 -4.94
N LEU A 82 2.93 11.66 -5.98
CA LEU A 82 2.48 10.27 -5.81
C LEU A 82 3.53 9.37 -5.11
N ARG A 83 4.82 9.71 -5.25
CA ARG A 83 5.90 9.00 -4.55
C ARG A 83 5.87 9.22 -3.04
N LEU A 84 5.42 10.39 -2.60
CA LEU A 84 5.24 10.71 -1.18
C LEU A 84 4.11 9.85 -0.60
N VAL A 85 2.99 9.72 -1.33
CA VAL A 85 1.88 8.85 -0.92
C VAL A 85 2.34 7.42 -0.69
N VAL A 86 3.16 6.86 -1.59
CA VAL A 86 3.71 5.51 -1.42
C VAL A 86 4.64 5.42 -0.20
N LEU A 87 5.45 6.45 0.06
CA LEU A 87 6.33 6.47 1.23
C LEU A 87 5.50 6.42 2.52
N VAL A 88 4.52 7.30 2.64
CA VAL A 88 3.62 7.37 3.80
C VAL A 88 2.82 6.07 3.91
N ALA A 89 2.17 5.59 2.85
CA ALA A 89 1.39 4.36 2.86
C ALA A 89 2.18 3.14 3.37
N ARG A 90 3.48 3.04 3.05
CA ARG A 90 4.37 1.99 3.58
C ARG A 90 4.59 2.08 5.07
N GLU A 91 4.64 3.29 5.65
CA GLU A 91 4.76 3.50 7.10
C GLU A 91 3.47 3.10 7.84
N TYR A 92 2.32 3.23 7.18
CA TYR A 92 1.01 2.84 7.72
C TYR A 92 0.63 1.38 7.40
N GLN A 93 1.44 0.67 6.61
CA GLN A 93 1.19 -0.71 6.25
C GLN A 93 1.34 -1.62 7.47
N ARG A 94 0.22 -2.11 7.98
CA ARG A 94 0.13 -3.14 9.03
C ARG A 94 -0.27 -4.47 8.40
N ALA A 95 -0.08 -5.57 9.14
CA ALA A 95 -0.27 -6.93 8.65
C ALA A 95 -1.61 -7.23 7.94
N LEU A 96 -2.66 -6.46 8.23
CA LEU A 96 -4.01 -6.69 7.72
C LEU A 96 -4.44 -5.73 6.58
N HIS A 97 -3.61 -4.75 6.19
CA HIS A 97 -3.99 -3.77 5.18
C HIS A 97 -3.21 -3.95 3.88
N ASN A 98 -3.95 -4.02 2.77
CA ASN A 98 -3.36 -4.03 1.44
C ASN A 98 -2.70 -2.68 1.14
N LEU A 99 -1.41 -2.70 0.76
CA LEU A 99 -0.66 -1.50 0.44
C LEU A 99 -1.31 -0.68 -0.68
N LEU A 100 -1.93 -1.33 -1.67
CA LEU A 100 -2.61 -0.61 -2.74
C LEU A 100 -3.81 0.17 -2.21
N ASP A 101 -4.58 -0.39 -1.29
CA ASP A 101 -5.74 0.32 -0.72
C ASP A 101 -5.27 1.56 0.05
N LEU A 102 -4.20 1.44 0.84
CA LEU A 102 -3.59 2.59 1.52
C LEU A 102 -3.08 3.65 0.54
N ILE A 103 -2.46 3.23 -0.58
CA ILE A 103 -2.03 4.15 -1.63
C ILE A 103 -3.23 4.85 -2.26
N GLN A 104 -4.33 4.13 -2.52
CA GLN A 104 -5.52 4.72 -3.13
C GLN A 104 -6.18 5.73 -2.20
N GLU A 105 -6.33 5.41 -0.91
CA GLU A 105 -6.81 6.35 0.11
C GLU A 105 -5.90 7.58 0.21
N GLY A 106 -4.59 7.37 0.24
CA GLY A 106 -3.60 8.46 0.28
C GLY A 106 -3.65 9.34 -0.97
N ASN A 107 -3.88 8.76 -2.15
CA ASN A 107 -4.06 9.53 -3.40
C ASN A 107 -5.31 10.41 -3.35
N VAL A 108 -6.41 9.91 -2.75
CA VAL A 108 -7.63 10.71 -2.52
C VAL A 108 -7.35 11.84 -1.53
N GLY A 109 -6.64 11.55 -0.43
CA GLY A 109 -6.20 12.56 0.53
C GLY A 109 -5.33 13.64 -0.11
N LEU A 110 -4.41 13.26 -1.00
CA LEU A 110 -3.56 14.19 -1.74
C LEU A 110 -4.36 15.12 -2.66
N LEU A 111 -5.39 14.59 -3.34
CA LEU A 111 -6.29 15.39 -4.16
C LEU A 111 -7.05 16.42 -3.30
N GLU A 112 -7.49 16.02 -2.11
CA GLU A 112 -8.17 16.92 -1.18
C GLU A 112 -7.20 17.97 -0.62
N ALA A 113 -5.95 17.61 -0.34
CA ALA A 113 -4.92 18.55 0.06
C ALA A 113 -4.69 19.63 -1.01
N VAL A 114 -4.62 19.28 -2.30
CA VAL A 114 -4.46 20.28 -3.37
C VAL A 114 -5.62 21.28 -3.41
N LYS A 115 -6.86 20.85 -3.17
CA LYS A 115 -8.02 21.75 -3.16
C LYS A 115 -7.96 22.79 -2.04
N ASN A 116 -7.38 22.41 -0.89
CA ASN A 116 -7.36 23.25 0.31
C ASN A 116 -5.99 23.92 0.56
N PHE A 117 -5.02 23.68 -0.32
CA PHE A 117 -3.68 24.24 -0.19
C PHE A 117 -3.65 25.74 -0.55
N ASP A 118 -3.06 26.53 0.33
CA ASP A 118 -2.81 27.95 0.13
C ASP A 118 -1.30 28.19 -0.11
N PRO A 119 -0.89 28.59 -1.33
CA PRO A 119 0.51 28.80 -1.68
C PRO A 119 1.17 29.98 -0.95
N TYR A 120 0.40 30.84 -0.29
CA TYR A 120 0.89 32.06 0.36
C TYR A 120 1.26 31.85 1.84
N ARG A 121 0.97 30.67 2.41
CA ARG A 121 1.26 30.36 3.83
C ARG A 121 2.74 30.06 4.11
N GLY A 122 3.59 30.08 3.10
CA GLY A 122 5.04 29.89 3.24
C GLY A 122 5.49 28.45 3.53
N ILE A 123 4.56 27.49 3.58
CA ILE A 123 4.84 26.06 3.71
C ILE A 123 4.84 25.39 2.34
N ARG A 124 5.65 24.34 2.19
CA ARG A 124 5.66 23.53 0.96
C ARG A 124 4.45 22.61 0.91
N PHE A 125 3.96 22.34 -0.31
CA PHE A 125 2.82 21.46 -0.53
C PHE A 125 3.04 20.04 0.03
N PRO A 126 4.18 19.35 -0.22
CA PRO A 126 4.48 18.05 0.41
C PRO A 126 4.36 18.04 1.93
N SER A 127 4.73 19.14 2.59
CA SER A 127 4.66 19.27 4.05
C SER A 127 3.24 19.53 4.56
N TYR A 128 2.38 20.11 3.71
CA TYR A 128 0.97 20.33 4.04
C TYR A 128 0.11 19.08 3.84
N ALA A 129 0.50 18.22 2.88
CA ALA A 129 -0.26 17.05 2.47
C ALA A 129 -0.05 15.79 3.34
N VAL A 130 0.78 15.87 4.40
CA VAL A 130 1.13 14.77 5.32
C VAL A 130 0.72 15.14 6.73
#